data_AF-A0AAE3GVA7-F1
#
_entry.id   AF-A0AAE3GVA7-F1
#
_cell.length_a   1.000
_cell.length_b   1.000
_cell.length_c   1.000
_cell.angle_alpha   90.00
_cell.angle_beta   90.00
_cell.angle_gamma   90.00
#
_symmetry.space_group_name_H-M   'P 1'
#
loop_
_entity.id
_entity.type
_entity.pdbx_description
1 polymer ?
#
loop_
_entity_poly.entity_id
_entity_poly.type
_entity_poly.pdbx_seq_one_letter_code
_entity_poly.pdbx_strand_id
1 'polypeptide(L)' 'MCPKYKDKRTERFPIGERVKEFQAFERQAYKRLEILEAAVNKEALMLLPSNRFEALIGLRQGQYSIRIMLNFY' A
#
# COMPACT_ATOMS: atom_id res chain seq x y z
N MET A 1 19.93 -3.78 -5.70
CA MET A 1 18.60 -4.35 -5.42
C MET A 1 17.78 -3.28 -4.71
N CYS A 2 16.65 -2.85 -5.26
CA CYS A 2 15.81 -1.86 -4.59
C CYS A 2 15.15 -2.50 -3.36
N PRO A 3 15.08 -1.81 -2.21
CA PRO A 3 14.45 -2.38 -1.02
C PRO A 3 12.95 -2.56 -1.25
N LYS A 4 12.37 -3.61 -0.67
CA LYS A 4 10.93 -3.88 -0.72
C LYS A 4 10.12 -2.71 -0.14
N TYR A 5 10.61 -2.13 0.97
CA TYR A 5 10.03 -0.96 1.61
C TYR A 5 11.05 0.18 1.63
N LYS A 6 10.64 1.37 1.18
CA LYS A 6 11.46 2.59 1.25
C LYS A 6 11.37 3.27 2.62
N ASP A 7 10.20 3.22 3.26
CA ASP A 7 9.96 3.81 4.58
C ASP A 7 10.16 2.75 5.68
N LYS A 8 10.96 3.09 6.70
CA LYS A 8 11.31 2.18 7.80
C LYS A 8 10.14 1.83 8.71
N ARG A 9 9.11 2.68 8.81
CA ARG A 9 7.89 2.34 9.56
C ARG A 9 7.05 1.35 8.78
N THR A 10 6.94 1.53 7.46
CA THR A 10 6.28 0.55 6.57
C THR A 10 6.99 -0.80 6.56
N GLU A 11 8.32 -0.84 6.73
CA GLU A 11 9.07 -2.10 6.87
C GLU A 11 8.74 -2.87 8.17
N ARG A 12 8.60 -2.15 9.29
CA ARG A 12 8.29 -2.72 10.62
C ARG A 12 6.83 -3.14 10.75
N PHE A 13 5.93 -2.47 10.06
CA PHE A 13 4.50 -2.72 10.16
C PHE A 13 4.07 -4.16 9.81
N PRO A 14 4.42 -4.76 8.66
CA PRO A 14 3.99 -6.10 8.28
C PRO A 14 4.55 -7.21 9.19
N ILE A 15 5.60 -6.96 9.96
CA ILE A 15 6.16 -7.92 10.92
C ILE A 15 5.48 -7.85 12.30
N GLY A 16 4.36 -7.12 12.42
CA GLY A 16 3.53 -7.06 13.62
C GLY A 16 3.94 -5.97 14.61
N GLU A 17 4.92 -5.12 14.27
CA GLU A 17 5.30 -4.02 15.15
C GLU A 17 4.27 -2.90 15.13
N ARG A 18 3.96 -2.38 16.32
CA ARG A 18 3.05 -1.26 16.48
C ARG A 18 3.66 0.03 15.94
N VAL A 19 3.07 0.57 14.87
CA VAL A 19 3.43 1.87 14.28
C VAL A 19 2.35 2.89 14.63
N LYS A 20 2.69 3.88 15.47
CA LYS A 20 1.75 4.87 16.02
C LYS A 20 0.96 5.60 14.93
N GLU A 21 1.63 5.97 13.85
CA GLU A 21 1.04 6.73 12.74
C GLU A 21 0.04 5.91 11.91
N PHE A 22 0.11 4.58 11.97
CA PHE A 22 -0.77 3.70 11.19
C PHE A 22 -1.98 3.21 11.99
N GLN A 23 -2.02 3.45 13.30
CA GLN A 23 -3.06 2.93 14.19
C GLN A 23 -4.47 3.30 13.75
N ALA A 24 -4.66 4.50 13.21
CA ALA A 24 -5.97 4.96 12.75
C ALA A 24 -6.53 4.14 11.55
N PHE A 25 -5.69 3.44 10.81
CA PHE A 25 -6.04 2.71 9.59
C PHE A 25 -5.36 1.33 9.49
N GLU A 26 -4.95 0.76 10.62
CA GLU A 26 -4.08 -0.41 10.71
C GLU A 26 -4.61 -1.60 9.92
N ARG A 27 -5.89 -1.96 10.13
CA ARG A 27 -6.54 -3.07 9.43
C ARG A 27 -6.53 -2.87 7.91
N GLN A 28 -6.79 -1.65 7.45
CA GLN A 28 -6.81 -1.32 6.04
C GLN A 28 -5.40 -1.30 5.44
N ALA A 29 -4.39 -0.85 6.19
CA ALA A 29 -3.00 -0.94 5.78
C ALA A 29 -2.56 -2.39 5.59
N TYR A 30 -2.85 -3.29 6.54
CA TYR A 30 -2.53 -4.72 6.40
C TYR A 30 -3.18 -5.32 5.16
N LYS A 31 -4.49 -5.06 4.97
CA LYS A 31 -5.21 -5.53 3.78
C LYS A 31 -4.58 -5.03 2.47
N ARG A 32 -4.04 -3.80 2.44
CA ARG A 32 -3.32 -3.30 1.25
C ARG A 32 -1.99 -3.98 1.03
N LEU A 33 -1.25 -4.29 2.09
CA LEU A 33 -0.02 -5.07 1.96
C LEU A 33 -0.32 -6.49 1.45
N GLU A 34 -1.33 -7.17 1.99
CA GLU A 34 -1.76 -8.49 1.49
C GLU A 34 -2.14 -8.46 0.01
N ILE A 35 -2.89 -7.44 -0.42
CA ILE A 35 -3.24 -7.24 -1.84
C ILE A 35 -1.99 -7.03 -2.70
N LEU A 36 -1.00 -6.25 -2.21
CA LEU A 36 0.25 -6.02 -2.93
C LEU A 36 1.09 -7.30 -3.05
N GLU A 37 1.15 -8.14 -2.01
CA GLU A 37 1.85 -9.43 -2.04
C GLU A 37 1.17 -10.45 -2.97
N ALA A 38 -0.16 -10.47 -3.00
CA ALA A 38 -0.93 -11.42 -3.80
C ALA A 38 -1.07 -11.03 -5.28
N ALA A 39 -0.80 -9.76 -5.63
CA ALA A 39 -0.97 -9.27 -6.98
C ALA A 39 0.07 -9.85 -7.94
N VAL A 40 -0.39 -10.58 -8.95
CA VAL A 40 0.47 -11.16 -10.01
C VAL A 40 1.05 -10.10 -10.95
N ASN A 41 0.38 -8.95 -11.08
CA ASN A 41 0.80 -7.81 -11.89
C ASN A 41 0.05 -6.54 -11.45
N LYS A 42 0.40 -5.39 -12.04
CA LYS A 42 -0.24 -4.10 -11.70
C LYS A 42 -1.70 -4.04 -12.17
N GLU A 43 -2.05 -4.73 -13.23
CA GLU A 43 -3.41 -4.78 -13.78
C GLU A 43 -4.38 -5.39 -12.75
N ALA A 44 -3.95 -6.40 -11.99
CA ALA A 44 -4.72 -6.95 -10.88
C ALA A 44 -5.03 -5.90 -9.80
N LEU A 45 -4.10 -4.98 -9.53
CA LEU A 45 -4.32 -3.87 -8.58
C LEU A 45 -5.31 -2.82 -9.11
N MET A 46 -5.36 -2.61 -10.43
CA MET A 46 -6.27 -1.68 -11.09
C MET A 46 -7.74 -2.14 -11.00
N LEU A 47 -7.97 -3.45 -11.04
CA LEU A 47 -9.32 -4.04 -11.01
C LEU A 47 -10.02 -3.92 -9.65
N LEU A 48 -9.29 -3.57 -8.58
CA LEU A 48 -9.84 -3.41 -7.25
C LEU A 48 -10.35 -1.97 -7.05
N PRO A 49 -11.68 -1.71 -7.02
CA PRO A 49 -12.21 -0.34 -7.03
C PRO A 49 -11.73 0.51 -5.86
N SER A 50 -11.55 -0.13 -4.71
CA SER A 50 -11.09 0.52 -3.48
C SER A 50 -9.62 1.00 -3.53
N ASN A 51 -8.82 0.53 -4.50
CA ASN A 51 -7.42 0.93 -4.63
C ASN A 51 -7.27 2.35 -5.19
N ARG A 52 -8.25 2.88 -5.94
CA ARG A 52 -8.11 4.15 -6.69
C ARG A 52 -6.73 4.24 -7.35
N PHE A 53 -6.38 3.21 -8.11
CA PHE A 53 -5.04 3.03 -8.68
C PHE A 53 -4.67 4.24 -9.55
N GLU A 54 -3.47 4.77 -9.36
CA GLU A 54 -2.99 5.96 -10.05
C GLU A 54 -1.55 5.78 -10.51
N ALA A 55 -1.28 6.13 -11.77
CA ALA A 55 0.08 6.26 -12.28
C ALA A 55 0.66 7.62 -11.88
N LEU A 56 1.83 7.62 -11.24
CA LEU A 56 2.47 8.84 -10.78
C LEU A 56 3.24 9.53 -11.92
N ILE A 57 3.29 10.85 -11.87
CA ILE A 57 3.90 11.71 -12.91
C ILE A 57 5.21 12.37 -12.44
N GLY A 58 5.92 13.01 -13.36
CA GLY A 58 7.16 13.74 -13.09
C GLY A 58 8.31 12.82 -12.66
N LEU A 59 9.04 13.19 -11.61
CA LEU A 59 10.17 12.39 -11.07
C LEU A 59 9.77 11.00 -10.56
N ARG A 60 8.47 10.71 -10.46
CA ARG A 60 7.92 9.42 -10.05
C ARG A 60 7.30 8.65 -11.22
N GLN A 61 7.56 9.07 -12.46
CA GLN A 61 7.14 8.33 -13.64
C GLN A 61 7.57 6.86 -13.56
N GLY A 62 6.63 5.96 -13.87
CA GLY A 62 6.82 4.51 -13.73
C GLY A 62 6.53 3.96 -12.32
N GLN A 63 6.24 4.83 -11.34
CA GLN A 63 5.68 4.42 -10.05
C GLN A 63 4.16 4.54 -10.06
N TYR A 64 3.53 3.80 -9.16
CA TYR A 64 2.08 3.74 -9.01
C TYR A 64 1.69 3.93 -7.56
N SER A 65 0.45 4.37 -7.32
CA SER A 65 -0.12 4.46 -5.98
C SER A 65 -1.43 3.69 -5.88
N ILE A 66 -1.69 3.16 -4.69
CA ILE A 66 -3.00 2.65 -4.27
C ILE A 66 -3.37 3.31 -2.95
N ARG A 67 -4.67 3.54 -2.74
CA ARG A 67 -5.19 4.24 -1.57
C ARG A 67 -5.53 3.26 -0.44
N ILE A 68 -5.16 3.63 0.77
CA ILE A 68 -5.73 3.08 2.00
C ILE A 68 -7.05 3.84 2.23
N MET A 69 -8.19 3.18 2.00
CA MET A 69 -9.49 3.80 2.19
C MET A 69 -10.01 3.49 3.59
N LEU A 70 -10.20 4.54 4.39
CA LEU A 70 -10.92 4.45 5.65
C LEU A 70 -12.41 4.38 5.34
N ASN A 71 -13.03 3.24 5.65
CA ASN A 71 -14.48 3.17 5.71
C ASN A 71 -14.87 3.61 7.11
N PHE A 72 -15.38 4.83 7.22
CA PHE A 72 -16.12 5.25 8.40
C PHE A 72 -17.52 4.62 8.29
N TYR A 73 -17.89 3.79 9.25
CA TYR A 73 -19.29 3.40 9.48
C TYR A 73 -19.94 4.44 10.39
#